data_AF-A0A2P9EW92-F1
#
_entry.id   AF-A0A2P9EW92-F1
#
_cell.length_a   1.000
_cell.length_b   1.000
_cell.length_c   1.000
_cell.angle_alpha   90.00
_cell.angle_beta   90.00
_cell.angle_gamma   90.00
#
_symmetry.space_group_name_H-M   'P 1'
#
loop_
_entity.id
_entity.type
_entity.pdbx_description
1 polymer ?
#
loop_
_entity_poly.entity_id
_entity_poly.type
_entity_poly.pdbx_seq_one_letter_code
_entity_poly.pdbx_strand_id
1 'polypeptide(L)'
;MVDDEPMVCVFLRTILGSAEDLEVVDVAHDGAAGIEAVRRSRPDVVLMDLRMPGMDGLTAIERINEGCRGPWAPVSLWSCPVRRRTPA
;
A
#
# COMPACT_ATOMS: atom_id res chain seq x y z
N MET A 1 1.69 4.22 -3.10
CA MET A 1 0.37 3.58 -3.14
C MET A 1 0.41 2.43 -4.13
N VAL A 2 -0.20 1.31 -3.82
CA VAL A 2 -0.21 0.12 -4.67
C VAL A 2 -1.62 -0.44 -4.72
N ASP A 3 -2.26 -0.34 -5.88
CA ASP A 3 -3.65 -0.76 -6.10
C ASP A 3 -3.85 -1.01 -7.60
N ASP A 4 -4.39 -2.17 -7.97
CA ASP A 4 -4.58 -2.59 -9.36
C ASP A 4 -5.77 -1.89 -10.03
N GLU A 5 -6.63 -1.22 -9.27
CA GLU A 5 -7.78 -0.49 -9.78
C GLU A 5 -7.44 1.00 -10.00
N PRO A 6 -7.31 1.49 -11.26
CA PRO A 6 -6.82 2.85 -11.53
C PRO A 6 -7.75 3.95 -10.98
N MET A 7 -9.06 3.67 -10.93
CA MET A 7 -10.05 4.58 -10.37
C MET A 7 -9.87 4.76 -8.86
N VAL A 8 -9.55 3.69 -8.14
CA VAL A 8 -9.26 3.73 -6.71
C VAL A 8 -8.01 4.55 -6.45
N CYS A 9 -6.96 4.38 -7.27
CA CYS A 9 -5.76 5.21 -7.21
C CYS A 9 -6.06 6.71 -7.35
N VAL A 10 -6.87 7.11 -8.35
CA VAL A 10 -7.24 8.52 -8.54
C VAL A 10 -8.03 9.07 -7.35
N PHE A 11 -8.98 8.29 -6.85
CA PHE A 11 -9.80 8.68 -5.70
C PHE A 11 -8.96 8.84 -4.42
N LEU A 12 -8.12 7.86 -4.10
CA LEU A 12 -7.23 7.91 -2.94
C LEU A 12 -6.24 9.06 -3.05
N ARG A 13 -5.67 9.32 -4.23
CA ARG A 13 -4.79 10.48 -4.44
C ARG A 13 -5.50 11.80 -4.18
N THR A 14 -6.79 11.90 -4.54
CA THR A 14 -7.59 13.11 -4.28
C THR A 14 -7.81 13.31 -2.78
N ILE A 15 -8.12 12.23 -2.04
CA ILE A 15 -8.29 12.28 -0.59
C ILE A 15 -6.97 12.64 0.10
N LEU A 16 -5.90 11.91 -0.21
CA LEU A 16 -4.59 12.11 0.40
C LEU A 16 -4.02 13.49 0.07
N GLY A 17 -4.27 14.00 -1.14
CA GLY A 17 -3.84 15.34 -1.54
C GLY A 17 -4.54 16.49 -0.81
N SER A 18 -5.62 16.22 -0.05
CA SER A 18 -6.25 17.21 0.83
C SER A 18 -5.57 17.35 2.19
N ALA A 19 -4.70 16.39 2.56
CA ALA A 19 -3.91 16.43 3.77
C ALA A 19 -2.58 17.16 3.50
N GLU A 20 -2.23 18.13 4.34
CA GLU A 20 -1.02 18.95 4.16
C GLU A 20 0.27 18.19 4.54
N ASP A 21 0.15 17.10 5.29
CA ASP A 21 1.24 16.28 5.83
C ASP A 21 1.48 14.99 5.03
N LEU A 22 0.71 14.75 3.95
CA LEU A 22 0.81 13.54 3.14
C LEU A 22 1.17 13.87 1.69
N GLU A 23 2.19 13.20 1.19
CA GLU A 23 2.57 13.25 -0.22
C GLU A 23 2.55 11.84 -0.82
N VAL A 24 1.88 11.70 -1.97
CA VAL A 24 1.92 10.45 -2.74
C VAL A 24 3.16 10.47 -3.63
N VAL A 25 4.25 9.90 -3.12
CA VAL A 25 5.56 9.87 -3.81
C VAL A 25 5.66 8.88 -4.96
N ASP A 26 4.80 7.84 -4.98
CA ASP A 26 4.81 6.82 -6.03
C ASP A 26 3.48 6.04 -6.10
N VAL A 27 3.17 5.50 -7.28
CA VAL A 27 1.96 4.70 -7.56
C VAL A 27 2.33 3.47 -8.37
N ALA A 28 1.88 2.29 -7.93
CA ALA A 28 2.03 1.02 -8.62
C ALA A 28 0.68 0.29 -8.74
N HIS A 29 0.57 -0.61 -9.71
CA HIS A 29 -0.67 -1.32 -10.04
C HIS A 29 -0.60 -2.84 -9.85
N ASP A 30 0.48 -3.32 -9.24
CA ASP A 30 0.64 -4.72 -8.85
C ASP A 30 1.68 -4.82 -7.72
N GLY A 31 1.71 -5.98 -7.05
CA GLY A 31 2.61 -6.21 -5.91
C GLY A 31 4.10 -6.15 -6.27
N ALA A 32 4.49 -6.59 -7.46
CA ALA A 32 5.89 -6.59 -7.89
C ALA A 32 6.39 -5.16 -8.18
N ALA A 33 5.59 -4.37 -8.91
CA ALA A 33 5.83 -2.95 -9.12
C ALA A 33 5.82 -2.18 -7.79
N GLY A 34 4.97 -2.59 -6.84
CA GLY A 34 4.92 -2.05 -5.48
C GLY A 34 6.24 -2.23 -4.72
N ILE A 35 6.84 -3.42 -4.78
CA ILE A 35 8.15 -3.68 -4.14
C ILE A 35 9.22 -2.77 -4.72
N GLU A 36 9.29 -2.65 -6.05
CA GLU A 36 10.28 -1.81 -6.72
C GLU A 36 10.07 -0.31 -6.43
N ALA A 37 8.81 0.15 -6.36
CA ALA A 37 8.47 1.50 -5.95
C ALA A 37 8.93 1.81 -4.52
N VAL A 38 8.73 0.88 -3.59
CA VAL A 38 9.17 1.06 -2.18
C VAL A 38 10.69 1.12 -2.09
N ARG A 39 11.41 0.27 -2.84
CA ARG A 39 12.89 0.28 -2.87
C ARG A 39 13.45 1.58 -3.43
N ARG A 40 12.83 2.11 -4.48
CA ARG A 40 13.24 3.34 -5.16
C ARG A 40 12.93 4.58 -4.33
N SER A 41 11.68 4.70 -3.88
CA SER A 41 11.12 5.96 -3.35
C SER A 41 11.19 6.03 -1.82
N ARG A 42 11.48 4.91 -1.14
CA ARG A 42 11.62 4.81 0.33
C ARG A 42 10.55 5.60 1.10
N PRO A 43 9.26 5.34 0.85
CA PRO A 43 8.19 6.06 1.52
C PRO A 43 8.14 5.71 3.02
N ASP A 44 7.62 6.61 3.84
CA ASP A 44 7.38 6.36 5.27
C ASP A 44 6.19 5.40 5.50
N VAL A 45 5.19 5.47 4.62
CA VAL A 45 3.96 4.68 4.70
C VAL A 45 3.65 4.09 3.32
N VAL A 46 3.27 2.81 3.31
CA VAL A 46 2.80 2.14 2.09
C VAL A 46 1.32 1.79 2.27
N LEU A 47 0.50 2.38 1.41
CA LEU A 47 -0.88 1.94 1.19
C LEU A 47 -0.86 0.86 0.09
N MET A 48 -1.22 -0.36 0.46
CA MET A 48 -1.15 -1.57 -0.37
C MET A 48 -2.50 -2.27 -0.36
N ASP A 49 -3.10 -2.47 -1.53
CA ASP A 49 -4.20 -3.41 -1.67
C ASP A 49 -3.70 -4.85 -1.51
N LEU A 50 -4.47 -5.69 -0.81
CA LEU A 50 -4.11 -7.08 -0.59
C LEU A 50 -4.59 -8.01 -1.70
N ARG A 51 -5.60 -7.61 -2.47
CA ARG A 51 -6.30 -8.49 -3.41
C ARG A 51 -6.07 -8.08 -4.86
N MET A 52 -4.80 -8.13 -5.26
CA MET A 52 -4.40 -7.95 -6.65
C MET A 52 -4.25 -9.30 -7.38
N PRO A 53 -4.55 -9.37 -8.69
CA PRO A 53 -4.24 -10.52 -9.53
C PRO A 53 -2.71 -10.72 -9.67
N GLY A 54 -2.25 -11.96 -9.59
CA GLY A 54 -0.82 -12.28 -9.70
C GLY A 54 -0.12 -12.32 -8.35
N MET A 55 0.75 -11.35 -8.06
CA MET A 55 1.40 -11.24 -6.76
C MET A 55 0.48 -10.50 -5.80
N ASP A 56 -0.01 -11.22 -4.79
CA ASP A 56 -0.86 -10.62 -3.76
C ASP A 56 -0.09 -9.59 -2.91
N GLY A 57 -0.84 -8.63 -2.34
CA GLY A 57 -0.26 -7.56 -1.54
C GLY A 57 0.37 -8.07 -0.24
N LEU A 58 -0.04 -9.24 0.26
CA LEU A 58 0.54 -9.84 1.45
C LEU A 58 1.97 -10.33 1.19
N THR A 59 2.19 -11.07 0.11
CA THR A 59 3.51 -11.49 -0.35
C THR A 59 4.41 -10.28 -0.63
N ALA A 60 3.83 -9.20 -1.19
CA ALA A 60 4.56 -7.96 -1.41
C ALA A 60 5.02 -7.32 -0.09
N ILE A 61 4.16 -7.25 0.92
CA ILE A 61 4.49 -6.74 2.27
C ILE A 61 5.57 -7.60 2.93
N GLU A 62 5.47 -8.92 2.86
CA GLU A 62 6.48 -9.83 3.40
C GLU A 62 7.85 -9.56 2.78
N ARG A 63 7.91 -9.46 1.44
CA ARG A 63 9.16 -9.16 0.71
C ARG A 63 9.72 -7.77 1.03
N ILE A 64 8.85 -6.77 1.20
CA ILE A 64 9.26 -5.42 1.61
C ILE A 64 9.89 -5.49 3.01
N ASN A 65 9.25 -6.15 3.97
CA ASN A 65 9.77 -6.30 5.34
C ASN A 65 11.09 -7.08 5.42
N GLU A 66 11.24 -8.12 4.61
CA GLU A 66 12.49 -8.87 4.51
C GLU A 66 13.65 -8.01 3.98
N GLY A 67 13.38 -7.16 2.99
CA GLY A 67 14.36 -6.25 2.39
C GLY A 67 14.64 -4.99 3.21
N CYS A 68 13.69 -4.57 4.05
CA CYS A 68 13.77 -3.35 4.86
C CYS A 68 14.11 -3.67 6.32
N ARG A 69 15.23 -4.38 6.57
CA ARG A 69 15.77 -4.52 7.93
C ARG A 69 16.60 -3.28 8.27
N GLY A 70 15.95 -2.19 8.63
CA GLY A 70 16.59 -0.91 8.97
C GLY A 70 15.62 0.10 9.61
N PRO A 71 16.11 1.28 10.03
CA PRO A 71 15.30 2.28 10.76
C PRO A 71 14.14 2.90 9.95
N TRP A 72 14.04 2.59 8.66
CA TRP A 72 13.06 3.16 7.72
C TRP A 72 11.98 2.16 7.29
N ALA A 73 11.78 1.05 8.01
CA ALA A 73 10.76 0.07 7.66
C ALA A 73 9.37 0.74 7.58
N PRO A 74 8.73 0.75 6.40
CA PRO A 74 7.48 1.47 6.22
C PRO A 74 6.34 0.81 6.99
N VAL A 75 5.48 1.63 7.61
CA VAL A 75 4.24 1.12 8.22
C VAL A 75 3.27 0.76 7.10
N SER A 76 2.85 -0.50 7.03
CA SER A 76 1.86 -0.97 6.05
C SER A 76 0.46 -0.74 6.61
N LEU A 77 -0.31 0.19 6.03
CA LEU A 77 -1.69 0.43 6.43
C LEU A 77 -2.61 -0.54 5.68
N TRP A 78 -3.24 -1.44 6.43
CA TRP A 78 -4.07 -2.52 5.90
C TRP A 78 -5.56 -2.21 6.09
N SER A 79 -6.35 -2.23 5.02
CA SER A 79 -7.80 -2.43 5.15
C SER A 79 -8.14 -3.93 5.16
N CYS A 80 -8.24 -4.51 6.35
CA CYS A 80 -8.94 -5.77 6.54
C CYS A 80 -10.45 -5.52 6.34
N PRO A 81 -11.20 -6.36 5.61
CA PRO A 81 -12.66 -6.28 5.64
C PRO A 81 -13.15 -6.63 7.06
N VAL A 82 -13.46 -5.62 7.86
CA VAL A 82 -14.07 -5.80 9.19
C VAL A 82 -15.43 -6.47 9.00
N ARG A 83 -15.55 -7.77 9.34
CA ARG A 83 -16.87 -8.37 9.59
C ARG A 83 -17.41 -7.77 10.88
N ARG A 84 -18.49 -6.99 10.79
CA ARG A 84 -19.31 -6.70 11.97
C ARG A 84 -19.84 -8.02 12.51
N ARG A 85 -19.51 -8.35 13.77
CA ARG A 85 -20.32 -9.33 14.52
C ARG A 85 -21.67 -8.67 14.76
N THR A 86 -22.72 -9.17 14.12
CA THR A 86 -24.09 -8.90 14.56
C THR A 86 -24.28 -9.60 15.91
N PRO A 87 -24.74 -8.91 16.98
CA PRO A 87 -25.20 -9.60 18.17
C PRO A 87 -26.48 -10.38 17.84
N ALA A 88 -26.63 -11.54 18.48
CA ALA A 88 -27.75 -12.46 18.32
C ALA A 88 -29.09 -11.84 18.77
#